data_AF-A0A5B2X6V4-F1
#
_entry.id   AF-A0A5B2X6V4-F1
#
_cell.length_a   1.000
_cell.length_b   1.000
_cell.length_c   1.000
_cell.angle_alpha   90.00
_cell.angle_beta   90.00
_cell.angle_gamma   90.00
#
_symmetry.space_group_name_H-M   'P 1'
#
loop_
_entity.id
_entity.type
_entity.pdbx_description
1 polymer ?
#
loop_
_entity_poly.entity_id
_entity_poly.type
_entity_poly.pdbx_seq_one_letter_code
_entity_poly.pdbx_strand_id
1 'polypeptide(L)'
;MPHTNTKDDVLTKPAAVAWPGTASATVDLSATTAGSRPPAHAPAGTLPVTIARGHETATDTITTQHGSGQVKVETVDHALADRAGIRGTLLQVTPTAGDTEGPISLSLDYSAFAAAYGADFGQRLHLVQYPVCVLSTPDKPECRQATPVESSNTPKTKHVTGQVTLPRSTNSMTTHPSAAGASSSAVVAAVSGSNGGGGDFTATSLAPTGSWTSGGSSGDFGYSYPITLPAAPGGKAPGVSLGYSSGSVDGLTSATNNQPLLGR
;
A
#
# COMPACT_ATOMS: atom_id res chain seq x y z
N MET A 1 -33.46 -40.41 16.07
CA MET A 1 -33.36 -39.26 15.14
C MET A 1 -32.17 -38.42 15.59
N PRO A 2 -31.08 -38.31 14.83
CA PRO A 2 -29.96 -37.47 15.23
C PRO A 2 -30.27 -36.01 14.92
N HIS A 3 -30.14 -35.14 15.92
CA HIS A 3 -30.28 -33.70 15.75
C HIS A 3 -29.06 -33.16 15.01
N THR A 4 -29.27 -32.68 13.78
CA THR A 4 -28.30 -31.94 12.98
C THR A 4 -28.16 -30.52 13.52
N ASN A 5 -27.16 -30.27 14.36
CA ASN A 5 -26.80 -28.91 14.79
C ASN A 5 -26.05 -28.24 13.63
N THR A 6 -26.79 -27.48 12.81
CA THR A 6 -26.28 -26.89 11.56
C THR A 6 -26.15 -25.39 11.71
N LYS A 7 -24.89 -24.92 11.67
CA LYS A 7 -24.43 -23.61 11.17
C LYS A 7 -24.93 -22.35 11.90
N ASP A 8 -24.22 -21.98 12.97
CA ASP A 8 -24.03 -20.59 13.37
C ASP A 8 -22.54 -20.21 13.47
N ASP A 9 -21.66 -21.01 12.86
CA ASP A 9 -20.24 -20.71 12.82
C ASP A 9 -19.86 -20.00 11.51
N VAL A 10 -18.95 -19.03 11.66
CA VAL A 10 -18.31 -18.21 10.61
C VAL A 10 -19.04 -16.93 10.19
N LEU A 11 -19.42 -16.10 11.16
CA LEU A 11 -19.12 -14.66 11.06
C LEU A 11 -17.99 -14.35 12.04
N THR A 12 -16.76 -14.74 11.67
CA THR A 12 -15.57 -14.32 12.41
C THR A 12 -15.52 -12.80 12.39
N LYS A 13 -15.64 -12.18 13.57
CA LYS A 13 -15.44 -10.74 13.75
C LYS A 13 -14.15 -10.33 13.03
N PRO A 14 -14.16 -9.27 12.19
CA PRO A 14 -12.96 -8.80 11.53
C PRO A 14 -11.85 -8.61 12.56
N ALA A 15 -10.64 -9.08 12.22
CA ALA A 15 -9.48 -8.87 13.08
C ALA A 15 -9.36 -7.38 13.41
N ALA A 16 -9.26 -7.05 14.70
CA ALA A 16 -9.11 -5.67 15.12
C ALA A 16 -7.80 -5.11 14.55
N VAL A 17 -7.91 -4.01 13.82
CA VAL A 17 -6.77 -3.35 13.18
C VAL A 17 -6.10 -2.47 14.23
N ALA A 18 -4.84 -2.75 14.50
CA ALA A 18 -4.01 -1.97 15.40
C ALA A 18 -2.80 -1.42 14.66
N TRP A 19 -2.79 -0.10 14.47
CA TRP A 19 -1.66 0.61 13.88
C TRP A 19 -0.58 0.87 14.94
N PRO A 20 0.70 0.83 14.57
CA PRO A 20 1.77 1.27 15.46
C PRO A 20 1.57 2.73 15.85
N GLY A 21 1.62 3.02 17.15
CA GLY A 21 1.66 4.40 17.65
C GLY A 21 3.04 5.02 17.46
N THR A 22 3.19 6.27 17.89
CA THR A 22 4.51 6.92 17.92
C THR A 22 5.36 6.34 19.03
N ALA A 23 6.47 5.70 18.66
CA ALA A 23 7.44 5.14 19.60
C ALA A 23 8.82 5.04 18.94
N SER A 24 9.87 4.96 19.75
CA SER A 24 11.25 4.93 19.26
C SER A 24 12.09 3.90 20.00
N ALA A 25 13.02 3.26 19.30
CA ALA A 25 14.02 2.37 19.89
C ALA A 25 15.36 2.52 19.17
N THR A 26 16.46 2.38 19.91
CA THR A 26 17.81 2.32 19.33
C THR A 26 18.19 0.86 19.08
N VAL A 27 18.79 0.60 17.93
CA VAL A 27 19.26 -0.73 17.51
C VAL A 27 20.75 -0.67 17.17
N ASP A 28 21.50 -1.62 17.70
CA ASP A 28 22.90 -1.84 17.35
C ASP A 28 22.99 -2.59 16.01
N LEU A 29 23.75 -2.03 15.07
CA LEU A 29 24.16 -2.70 13.84
C LEU A 29 25.46 -3.45 14.10
N SER A 30 25.39 -4.78 13.96
CA SER A 30 26.57 -5.64 14.04
C SER A 30 27.60 -5.28 12.97
N ALA A 31 28.88 -5.36 13.34
CA ALA A 31 29.98 -5.30 12.38
C ALA A 31 29.88 -6.49 11.41
N THR A 32 30.27 -6.27 10.15
CA THR A 32 30.20 -7.29 9.10
C THR A 32 31.53 -7.48 8.42
N THR A 33 31.83 -8.75 8.13
CA THR A 33 33.02 -9.15 7.40
C THR A 33 32.63 -9.61 6.00
N ALA A 34 33.27 -9.05 4.97
CA ALA A 34 33.14 -9.51 3.58
C ALA A 34 33.39 -11.02 3.49
N GLY A 35 32.56 -11.70 2.71
CA GLY A 35 32.51 -13.16 2.59
C GLY A 35 31.76 -13.87 3.72
N SER A 36 31.30 -13.17 4.75
CA SER A 36 30.48 -13.75 5.82
C SER A 36 28.98 -13.67 5.50
N ARG A 37 28.19 -14.50 6.18
CA ARG A 37 26.73 -14.43 6.13
C ARG A 37 26.23 -13.11 6.75
N PRO A 38 25.17 -12.49 6.21
CA PRO A 38 24.52 -11.34 6.82
C PRO A 38 24.12 -11.62 8.28
N PRO A 39 24.25 -10.63 9.17
CA PRO A 39 23.84 -10.78 10.56
C PRO A 39 22.33 -10.97 10.65
N ALA A 40 21.88 -11.69 11.67
CA ALA A 40 20.45 -11.79 11.96
C ALA A 40 19.87 -10.43 12.31
N HIS A 41 18.58 -10.24 12.02
CA HIS A 41 17.85 -9.04 12.40
C HIS A 41 17.75 -8.91 13.93
N ALA A 42 18.10 -7.73 14.44
CA ALA A 42 17.90 -7.35 15.83
C ALA A 42 16.56 -6.62 16.00
N PRO A 43 15.79 -6.90 17.07
CA PRO A 43 14.53 -6.23 17.33
C PRO A 43 14.72 -4.76 17.74
N ALA A 44 13.86 -3.87 17.23
CA ALA A 44 13.81 -2.47 17.62
C ALA A 44 12.95 -2.28 18.88
N GLY A 45 13.46 -2.75 20.03
CA GLY A 45 12.74 -2.70 21.30
C GLY A 45 11.40 -3.43 21.22
N THR A 46 10.30 -2.72 21.47
CA THR A 46 8.91 -3.23 21.38
C THR A 46 8.22 -2.89 20.05
N LEU A 47 8.91 -2.20 19.14
CA LEU A 47 8.35 -1.85 17.83
C LEU A 47 8.18 -3.12 16.98
N PRO A 48 7.23 -3.13 16.04
CA PRO A 48 7.04 -4.25 15.10
C PRO A 48 8.11 -4.28 14.00
N VAL A 49 9.34 -3.83 14.30
CA VAL A 49 10.41 -3.66 13.32
C VAL A 49 11.66 -4.35 13.83
N THR A 50 12.34 -5.04 12.92
CA THR A 50 13.65 -5.61 13.15
C THR A 50 14.62 -5.09 12.09
N ILE A 51 15.87 -4.85 12.49
CA ILE A 51 16.89 -4.25 11.63
C ILE A 51 18.17 -5.09 11.63
N ALA A 52 18.81 -5.19 10.47
CA ALA A 52 20.16 -5.70 10.31
C ALA A 52 20.95 -4.85 9.30
N ARG A 53 22.24 -5.13 9.19
CA ARG A 53 23.01 -4.77 8.00
C ARG A 53 22.42 -5.46 6.77
N GLY A 54 22.23 -4.69 5.70
CA GLY A 54 21.82 -5.19 4.40
C GLY A 54 22.99 -5.80 3.62
N HIS A 55 22.72 -6.12 2.36
CA HIS A 55 23.66 -6.68 1.40
C HIS A 55 23.44 -6.02 0.04
N GLU A 56 24.51 -5.69 -0.68
CA GLU A 56 24.39 -4.95 -1.95
C GLU A 56 23.81 -5.80 -3.09
N THR A 57 23.91 -7.12 -2.97
CA THR A 57 23.46 -8.10 -3.97
C THR A 57 22.62 -9.17 -3.32
N ALA A 58 21.57 -9.68 -3.99
CA ALA A 58 20.65 -10.72 -3.50
C ALA A 58 21.30 -12.07 -3.10
N THR A 59 22.63 -12.14 -3.10
CA THR A 59 23.45 -13.21 -2.54
C THR A 59 23.48 -13.13 -1.02
N ASP A 60 23.45 -14.29 -0.37
CA ASP A 60 23.43 -14.46 1.09
C ASP A 60 24.81 -14.20 1.76
N THR A 61 25.61 -13.29 1.19
CA THR A 61 26.99 -12.99 1.58
C THR A 61 27.24 -11.49 1.55
N ILE A 62 27.92 -10.99 2.59
CA ILE A 62 28.37 -9.60 2.66
C ILE A 62 29.50 -9.37 1.65
N THR A 63 29.36 -8.35 0.81
CA THR A 63 30.39 -7.92 -0.16
C THR A 63 31.35 -6.88 0.44
N THR A 64 30.83 -6.01 1.30
CA THR A 64 31.54 -4.85 1.85
C THR A 64 31.66 -4.96 3.37
N GLN A 65 32.86 -4.74 3.90
CA GLN A 65 33.11 -4.74 5.34
C GLN A 65 32.53 -3.47 5.97
N HIS A 66 31.88 -3.61 7.12
CA HIS A 66 31.37 -2.47 7.89
C HIS A 66 31.69 -2.62 9.38
N GLY A 67 31.96 -1.50 10.04
CA GLY A 67 32.14 -1.43 11.50
C GLY A 67 30.83 -1.65 12.26
N SER A 68 30.85 -1.58 13.59
CA SER A 68 29.61 -1.49 14.36
C SER A 68 28.99 -0.09 14.25
N GLY A 69 27.67 -0.01 14.36
CA GLY A 69 26.93 1.24 14.33
C GLY A 69 25.66 1.20 15.15
N GLN A 70 24.97 2.32 15.22
CA GLN A 70 23.66 2.43 15.87
C GLN A 70 22.71 3.29 15.04
N VAL A 71 21.46 2.85 15.00
CA VAL A 71 20.35 3.59 14.40
C VAL A 71 19.20 3.69 15.38
N LYS A 72 18.56 4.84 15.43
CA LYS A 72 17.27 5.04 16.08
C LYS A 72 16.17 4.77 15.05
N VAL A 73 15.26 3.88 15.40
CA VAL A 73 14.04 3.56 14.64
C VAL A 73 12.87 4.18 15.34
N GLU A 74 12.02 4.88 14.58
CA GLU A 74 10.83 5.54 15.10
C GLU A 74 9.63 5.12 14.27
N THR A 75 8.59 4.59 14.90
CA THR A 75 7.27 4.48 14.28
C THR A 75 6.59 5.83 14.35
N VAL A 76 5.98 6.23 13.25
CA VAL A 76 5.28 7.50 13.12
C VAL A 76 3.78 7.26 13.27
N ASP A 77 3.08 8.20 13.90
CA ASP A 77 1.63 8.15 14.07
C ASP A 77 0.88 7.96 12.74
N HIS A 78 -0.10 7.06 12.72
CA HIS A 78 -0.89 6.77 11.52
C HIS A 78 -1.65 8.00 11.00
N ALA A 79 -2.08 8.93 11.87
CA ALA A 79 -2.76 10.14 11.42
C ALA A 79 -1.85 11.06 10.58
N LEU A 80 -0.52 10.98 10.75
CA LEU A 80 0.42 11.68 9.87
C LEU A 80 0.52 11.00 8.50
N ALA A 81 0.54 9.65 8.48
CA ALA A 81 0.50 8.89 7.23
C ALA A 81 -0.79 9.18 6.45
N ASP A 82 -1.94 9.20 7.12
CA ASP A 82 -3.24 9.54 6.53
C ASP A 82 -3.24 10.95 5.93
N ARG A 83 -2.72 11.94 6.66
CA ARG A 83 -2.60 13.33 6.15
C ARG A 83 -1.69 13.41 4.93
N ALA A 84 -0.61 12.63 4.89
CA ALA A 84 0.26 12.51 3.74
C ALA A 84 -0.38 11.72 2.56
N GLY A 85 -1.58 11.17 2.73
CA GLY A 85 -2.24 10.31 1.73
C GLY A 85 -1.63 8.91 1.63
N ILE A 86 -0.84 8.51 2.63
CA ILE A 86 -0.13 7.23 2.68
C ILE A 86 -1.02 6.23 3.42
N ARG A 87 -1.56 5.25 2.69
CA ARG A 87 -2.36 4.16 3.26
C ARG A 87 -1.45 3.06 3.79
N GLY A 88 -0.94 3.24 5.00
CA GLY A 88 0.01 2.33 5.61
C GLY A 88 0.72 2.93 6.81
N THR A 89 1.86 2.35 7.19
CA THR A 89 2.68 2.84 8.31
C THR A 89 3.87 3.63 7.79
N LEU A 90 4.32 4.60 8.59
CA LEU A 90 5.54 5.36 8.38
C LEU A 90 6.56 5.02 9.48
N LEU A 91 7.81 4.92 9.06
CA LEU A 91 8.97 4.59 9.88
C LEU A 91 10.08 5.58 9.57
N GLN A 92 10.75 6.10 10.58
CA GLN A 92 11.96 6.88 10.42
C GLN A 92 13.15 6.11 10.98
N VAL A 93 14.22 6.00 10.19
CA VAL A 93 15.49 5.41 10.62
C VAL A 93 16.54 6.50 10.59
N THR A 94 17.16 6.76 11.74
CA THR A 94 18.13 7.85 11.92
C THR A 94 19.44 7.30 12.49
N PRO A 95 20.59 7.55 11.87
CA PRO A 95 21.90 7.25 12.44
C PRO A 95 22.10 7.95 13.79
N THR A 96 22.62 7.22 14.76
CA THR A 96 22.96 7.79 16.08
C THR A 96 24.45 7.70 16.41
N ALA A 97 25.13 6.61 16.01
CA ALA A 97 26.56 6.44 16.26
C ALA A 97 27.20 5.40 15.32
N GLY A 98 28.54 5.42 15.24
CA GLY A 98 29.35 4.42 14.54
C GLY A 98 29.16 4.39 13.03
N ASP A 99 29.53 3.27 12.41
CA ASP A 99 29.38 3.06 10.98
C ASP A 99 27.90 2.76 10.67
N THR A 100 27.24 3.62 9.91
CA THR A 100 25.88 3.40 9.41
C THR A 100 25.83 3.45 7.89
N GLU A 101 26.98 3.27 7.25
CA GLU A 101 27.11 3.25 5.81
C GLU A 101 26.60 1.93 5.23
N GLY A 102 26.28 1.97 3.94
CA GLY A 102 25.73 0.83 3.22
C GLY A 102 24.24 0.62 3.44
N PRO A 103 23.68 -0.44 2.82
CA PRO A 103 22.27 -0.75 2.94
C PRO A 103 21.93 -1.26 4.34
N ILE A 104 20.76 -0.90 4.84
CA ILE A 104 20.15 -1.40 6.06
C ILE A 104 18.95 -2.26 5.68
N SER A 105 18.95 -3.52 6.12
CA SER A 105 17.80 -4.41 5.97
C SER A 105 16.80 -4.14 7.08
N LEU A 106 15.58 -3.78 6.71
CA LEU A 106 14.47 -3.54 7.61
C LEU A 106 13.39 -4.58 7.35
N SER A 107 12.88 -5.22 8.41
CA SER A 107 11.72 -6.10 8.33
C SER A 107 10.63 -5.61 9.27
N LEU A 108 9.43 -5.37 8.73
CA LEU A 108 8.24 -4.90 9.44
C LEU A 108 7.26 -6.05 9.60
N ASP A 109 6.88 -6.35 10.84
CA ASP A 109 5.73 -7.18 11.19
C ASP A 109 4.44 -6.37 11.00
N TYR A 110 3.61 -6.79 10.05
CA TYR A 110 2.34 -6.15 9.77
C TYR A 110 1.13 -6.93 10.31
N SER A 111 1.35 -7.94 11.16
CA SER A 111 0.30 -8.84 11.66
C SER A 111 -0.87 -8.11 12.33
N ALA A 112 -0.57 -7.03 13.06
CA ALA A 112 -1.55 -6.21 13.79
C ALA A 112 -2.47 -5.38 12.89
N PHE A 113 -2.05 -5.07 11.65
CA PHE A 113 -2.81 -4.24 10.72
C PHE A 113 -2.98 -4.88 9.33
N ALA A 114 -2.70 -6.17 9.19
CA ALA A 114 -2.77 -6.91 7.92
C ALA A 114 -4.15 -6.82 7.24
N ALA A 115 -5.21 -6.66 8.04
CA ALA A 115 -6.61 -6.59 7.58
C ALA A 115 -7.14 -5.15 7.42
N ALA A 116 -6.30 -4.12 7.58
CA ALA A 116 -6.73 -2.72 7.70
C ALA A 116 -7.69 -2.23 6.60
N TYR A 117 -7.44 -2.65 5.35
CA TYR A 117 -8.21 -2.19 4.19
C TYR A 117 -8.91 -3.33 3.45
N GLY A 118 -8.97 -4.53 4.03
CA GLY A 118 -9.51 -5.72 3.36
C GLY A 118 -8.73 -6.13 2.11
N ALA A 119 -9.33 -6.98 1.26
CA ALA A 119 -8.79 -7.40 -0.04
C ALA A 119 -7.29 -7.77 -0.01
N ASP A 120 -6.90 -8.58 0.99
CA ASP A 120 -5.53 -9.01 1.18
C ASP A 120 -4.50 -7.86 1.27
N PHE A 121 -4.89 -6.73 1.85
CA PHE A 121 -4.05 -5.54 2.03
C PHE A 121 -2.62 -5.86 2.48
N GLY A 122 -2.46 -6.66 3.55
CA GLY A 122 -1.15 -7.07 4.06
C GLY A 122 -0.29 -7.82 3.04
N GLN A 123 -0.90 -8.61 2.15
CA GLN A 123 -0.23 -9.41 1.11
C GLN A 123 0.32 -8.56 -0.05
N ARG A 124 -0.13 -7.31 -0.12
CA ARG A 124 0.24 -6.34 -1.15
C ARG A 124 1.22 -5.29 -0.63
N LEU A 125 1.59 -5.38 0.64
CA LEU A 125 2.54 -4.44 1.24
C LEU A 125 3.90 -4.58 0.56
N HIS A 126 4.43 -3.44 0.15
CA HIS A 126 5.80 -3.25 -0.29
C HIS A 126 6.35 -1.99 0.40
N LEU A 127 7.67 -1.87 0.44
CA LEU A 127 8.34 -0.72 1.04
C LEU A 127 8.59 0.37 0.00
N VAL A 128 8.43 1.62 0.42
CA VAL A 128 8.80 2.80 -0.35
C VAL A 128 9.50 3.81 0.57
N GLN A 129 10.37 4.63 0.01
CA GLN A 129 11.08 5.67 0.74
C GLN A 129 10.50 7.05 0.38
N TYR A 130 10.35 7.92 1.37
CA TYR A 130 9.90 9.30 1.21
C TYR A 130 10.98 10.29 1.64
N PRO A 131 10.96 11.52 1.12
CA PRO A 131 11.75 12.62 1.66
C PRO A 131 11.37 12.91 3.12
N VAL A 132 12.34 13.32 3.94
CA VAL A 132 12.12 13.67 5.36
C VAL A 132 11.05 14.75 5.58
N CYS A 133 10.81 15.59 4.57
CA CYS A 133 9.79 16.64 4.64
C CYS A 133 8.35 16.12 4.71
N VAL A 134 8.11 14.82 4.45
CA VAL A 134 6.79 14.19 4.67
C VAL A 134 6.36 14.25 6.14
N LEU A 135 7.32 14.33 7.06
CA LEU A 135 7.03 14.36 8.50
C LEU A 135 6.62 15.75 9.01
N SER A 136 7.04 16.82 8.33
CA SER A 136 6.80 18.21 8.74
C SER A 136 5.77 18.91 7.85
N THR A 137 5.83 18.68 6.54
CA THR A 137 4.94 19.29 5.54
C THR A 137 4.33 18.21 4.64
N PRO A 138 3.49 17.32 5.20
CA PRO A 138 2.89 16.21 4.46
C PRO A 138 1.97 16.68 3.33
N ASP A 139 1.48 17.92 3.34
CA ASP A 139 0.54 18.45 2.34
C ASP A 139 1.20 18.85 1.01
N LYS A 140 2.55 18.92 0.98
CA LYS A 140 3.28 19.30 -0.22
C LYS A 140 3.49 18.10 -1.16
N PRO A 141 3.18 18.22 -2.47
CA PRO A 141 3.40 17.15 -3.43
C PRO A 141 4.86 16.68 -3.48
N GLU A 142 5.84 17.58 -3.37
CA GLU A 142 7.26 17.19 -3.34
C GLU A 142 7.62 16.25 -2.19
N CYS A 143 6.91 16.32 -1.06
CA CYS A 143 7.14 15.46 0.10
C CYS A 143 6.44 14.11 0.00
N ARG A 144 5.51 13.96 -0.95
CA ARG A 144 4.81 12.69 -1.24
C ARG A 144 5.43 11.91 -2.40
N GLN A 145 6.61 12.32 -2.87
CA GLN A 145 7.32 11.58 -3.90
C GLN A 145 7.92 10.31 -3.32
N ALA A 146 7.26 9.19 -3.57
CA ALA A 146 7.71 7.87 -3.11
C ALA A 146 8.78 7.32 -4.07
N THR A 147 9.91 6.88 -3.52
CA THR A 147 10.91 6.10 -4.24
C THR A 147 10.72 4.62 -3.90
N PRO A 148 10.50 3.73 -4.89
CA PRO A 148 10.36 2.31 -4.63
C PRO A 148 11.58 1.73 -3.91
N VAL A 149 11.35 0.89 -2.91
CA VAL A 149 12.39 0.11 -2.23
C VAL A 149 12.23 -1.35 -2.63
N GLU A 150 13.34 -1.99 -3.01
CA GLU A 150 13.34 -3.43 -3.25
C GLU A 150 12.90 -4.14 -1.98
N SER A 151 11.75 -4.81 -2.07
CA SER A 151 11.09 -5.42 -0.93
C SER A 151 10.54 -6.80 -1.27
N SER A 152 10.61 -7.67 -0.29
CA SER A 152 10.08 -9.02 -0.31
C SER A 152 9.06 -9.16 0.80
N ASN A 153 7.83 -9.50 0.42
CA ASN A 153 6.75 -9.75 1.35
C ASN A 153 6.64 -11.26 1.60
N THR A 154 6.63 -11.65 2.87
CA THR A 154 6.40 -13.03 3.33
C THR A 154 5.03 -13.12 4.03
N PRO A 155 3.96 -13.32 3.27
CA PRO A 155 2.59 -13.55 3.74
C PRO A 155 2.39 -14.45 4.96
N LYS A 156 3.14 -15.56 5.00
CA LYS A 156 2.97 -16.62 6.00
C LYS A 156 3.34 -16.13 7.39
N THR A 157 4.40 -15.33 7.47
CA THR A 157 4.91 -14.76 8.72
C THR A 157 4.47 -13.31 8.91
N LYS A 158 3.78 -12.73 7.91
CA LYS A 158 3.29 -11.36 7.92
C LYS A 158 4.42 -10.33 8.07
N HIS A 159 5.51 -10.56 7.37
CA HIS A 159 6.66 -9.64 7.33
C HIS A 159 6.90 -9.09 5.93
N VAL A 160 7.11 -7.78 5.84
CA VAL A 160 7.65 -7.14 4.63
C VAL A 160 9.08 -6.69 4.94
N THR A 161 10.02 -7.15 4.12
CA THR A 161 11.45 -6.88 4.30
C THR A 161 11.98 -6.12 3.11
N GLY A 162 12.87 -5.16 3.31
CA GLY A 162 13.54 -4.49 2.21
C GLY A 162 14.78 -3.74 2.69
N GLN A 163 15.58 -3.27 1.74
CA GLN A 163 16.85 -2.63 2.02
C GLN A 163 16.82 -1.14 1.71
N VAL A 164 17.24 -0.34 2.69
CA VAL A 164 17.22 1.12 2.58
C VAL A 164 18.61 1.64 2.84
N THR A 165 19.08 2.52 1.95
CA THR A 165 20.33 3.24 2.16
C THR A 165 20.02 4.58 2.83
N LEU A 166 20.76 4.89 3.88
CA LEU A 166 20.62 6.16 4.57
C LEU A 166 21.31 7.28 3.76
N PRO A 167 20.68 8.46 3.63
CA PRO A 167 21.32 9.59 2.97
C PRO A 167 22.57 9.99 3.74
N ARG A 168 23.72 10.03 3.04
CA ARG A 168 25.00 10.41 3.64
C ARG A 168 24.94 11.88 4.03
N SER A 169 25.28 12.20 5.28
CA SER A 169 25.51 13.60 5.67
C SER A 169 26.83 14.03 5.03
N THR A 170 26.74 14.53 3.79
CA THR A 170 27.88 15.22 3.19
C THR A 170 27.95 16.57 3.87
N ASN A 171 28.90 16.74 4.80
CA ASN A 171 29.39 18.07 5.14
C ASN A 171 30.11 18.63 3.90
N SER A 172 29.35 18.95 2.84
CA SER A 172 29.83 19.78 1.76
C SER A 172 29.90 21.19 2.33
N MET A 173 31.13 21.65 2.49
CA MET A 173 31.49 23.02 2.78
C MET A 173 31.16 23.90 1.56
N THR A 174 29.88 24.03 1.22
CA THR A 174 29.37 25.01 0.26
C THR A 174 28.47 25.97 0.99
N THR A 175 28.91 27.23 0.99
CA THR A 175 28.29 28.39 1.64
C THR A 175 26.91 28.69 1.07
N HIS A 176 25.87 28.02 1.57
CA HIS A 176 24.49 28.49 1.52
C HIS A 176 23.69 27.89 2.69
N PRO A 177 23.19 28.69 3.64
CA PRO A 177 22.34 28.17 4.71
C PRO A 177 20.93 27.99 4.14
N SER A 178 20.57 26.76 3.78
CA SER A 178 19.15 26.37 3.69
C SER A 178 18.76 25.70 5.00
N ALA A 179 17.82 26.32 5.70
CA ALA A 179 17.39 25.96 7.04
C ALA A 179 16.51 24.70 7.03
N ALA A 180 17.10 23.58 7.43
CA ALA A 180 16.56 22.52 8.29
C ALA A 180 17.65 21.44 8.37
N GLY A 181 18.10 21.09 9.57
CA GLY A 181 19.21 20.15 9.76
C GLY A 181 19.05 18.93 8.87
N ALA A 182 20.03 18.68 8.00
CA ALA A 182 20.11 17.48 7.19
C ALA A 182 20.39 16.30 8.12
N SER A 183 19.36 15.87 8.84
CA SER A 183 19.34 14.58 9.50
C SER A 183 19.52 13.55 8.40
N SER A 184 20.55 12.72 8.52
CA SER A 184 20.84 11.56 7.66
C SER A 184 19.79 10.46 7.81
N SER A 185 18.53 10.84 7.98
CA SER A 185 17.40 9.97 8.27
C SER A 185 16.76 9.51 6.98
N ALA A 186 16.39 8.24 6.92
CA ALA A 186 15.49 7.70 5.92
C ALA A 186 14.06 7.64 6.48
N VAL A 187 13.08 8.06 5.69
CA VAL A 187 11.66 7.81 5.99
C VAL A 187 11.16 6.73 5.06
N VAL A 188 10.66 5.63 5.63
CA VAL A 188 10.21 4.44 4.92
C VAL A 188 8.74 4.24 5.24
N ALA A 189 7.95 3.89 4.24
CA ALA A 189 6.56 3.50 4.44
C ALA A 189 6.33 2.06 3.96
N ALA A 190 5.44 1.35 4.63
CA ALA A 190 4.86 0.12 4.12
C ALA A 190 3.49 0.42 3.53
N VAL A 191 3.36 0.34 2.21
CA VAL A 191 2.15 0.70 1.47
C VAL A 191 1.66 -0.46 0.62
N SER A 192 0.35 -0.57 0.39
CA SER A 192 -0.18 -1.61 -0.51
C SER A 192 0.01 -1.21 -1.97
N GLY A 193 0.65 -2.07 -2.75
CA GLY A 193 0.82 -1.92 -4.20
C GLY A 193 -0.33 -2.53 -4.98
N SER A 194 -0.39 -2.29 -6.28
CA SER A 194 -1.35 -2.92 -7.17
C SER A 194 -1.15 -4.42 -7.33
N ASN A 195 -0.01 -4.99 -6.93
CA ASN A 195 0.30 -6.41 -7.15
C ASN A 195 0.58 -7.10 -5.80
N GLY A 196 0.10 -8.33 -5.62
CA GLY A 196 0.35 -9.12 -4.42
C GLY A 196 0.09 -10.61 -4.63
N GLY A 197 0.39 -11.44 -3.62
CA GLY A 197 0.25 -12.90 -3.69
C GLY A 197 -1.16 -13.43 -4.01
N GLY A 198 -2.19 -12.58 -3.88
CA GLY A 198 -3.58 -12.86 -4.22
C GLY A 198 -4.03 -12.39 -5.61
N GLY A 199 -3.16 -11.76 -6.41
CA GLY A 199 -3.48 -11.31 -7.77
C GLY A 199 -3.01 -9.88 -8.10
N ASP A 200 -3.44 -9.42 -9.28
CA ASP A 200 -3.27 -8.04 -9.74
C ASP A 200 -4.53 -7.23 -9.37
N PHE A 201 -4.33 -6.22 -8.55
CA PHE A 201 -5.28 -5.24 -8.04
C PHE A 201 -5.09 -3.87 -8.72
N THR A 202 -4.38 -3.81 -9.85
CA THR A 202 -4.49 -2.67 -10.76
C THR A 202 -5.97 -2.46 -11.06
N ALA A 203 -6.41 -1.19 -11.06
CA ALA A 203 -7.72 -0.88 -11.60
C ALA A 203 -7.75 -1.47 -13.02
N THR A 204 -8.66 -2.41 -13.27
CA THR A 204 -8.84 -2.93 -14.62
C THR A 204 -9.05 -1.72 -15.51
N SER A 205 -8.20 -1.55 -16.53
CA SER A 205 -8.46 -0.52 -17.53
C SER A 205 -9.83 -0.84 -18.10
N LEU A 206 -10.80 0.03 -17.87
CA LEU A 206 -12.02 0.04 -18.66
C LEU A 206 -11.56 0.33 -20.10
N ALA A 207 -11.23 -0.72 -20.85
CA ALA A 207 -11.20 -0.60 -22.29
C ALA A 207 -12.60 -0.10 -22.66
N PRO A 208 -12.74 1.02 -23.39
CA PRO A 208 -14.03 1.48 -23.83
C PRO A 208 -14.55 0.46 -24.86
N THR A 209 -15.23 -0.58 -24.39
CA THR A 209 -15.99 -1.52 -25.23
C THR A 209 -17.47 -1.18 -25.18
N GLY A 210 -17.80 0.11 -25.12
CA GLY A 210 -19.13 0.64 -25.37
C GLY A 210 -19.10 1.46 -26.65
N SER A 211 -19.88 1.08 -27.65
CA SER A 211 -20.09 1.90 -28.85
C SER A 211 -21.19 2.92 -28.57
N TRP A 212 -20.86 4.19 -28.66
CA TRP A 212 -21.83 5.27 -28.68
C TRP A 212 -22.45 5.39 -30.07
N THR A 213 -23.77 5.35 -30.17
CA THR A 213 -24.48 5.72 -31.40
C THR A 213 -25.37 6.93 -31.12
N SER A 214 -25.13 8.03 -31.83
CA SER A 214 -26.02 9.20 -31.81
C SER A 214 -27.23 8.91 -32.70
N GLY A 215 -28.45 8.96 -32.14
CA GLY A 215 -29.67 8.94 -32.93
C GLY A 215 -29.81 10.25 -33.70
N GLY A 216 -29.90 10.19 -35.03
CA GLY A 216 -30.11 11.38 -35.86
C GLY A 216 -31.39 12.14 -35.50
N SER A 217 -31.42 13.46 -35.75
CA SER A 217 -32.51 14.45 -35.67
C SER A 217 -33.55 14.45 -34.51
N SER A 218 -33.58 13.47 -33.60
CA SER A 218 -34.49 13.41 -32.44
C SER A 218 -33.79 13.52 -31.08
N GLY A 219 -32.45 13.55 -31.03
CA GLY A 219 -31.68 13.90 -29.82
C GLY A 219 -31.52 12.77 -28.79
N ASP A 220 -31.83 11.53 -29.16
CA ASP A 220 -31.71 10.37 -28.27
C ASP A 220 -30.27 9.82 -28.19
N PHE A 221 -29.84 9.46 -26.98
CA PHE A 221 -28.56 8.82 -26.67
C PHE A 221 -28.76 7.36 -26.28
N GLY A 222 -28.19 6.45 -27.07
CA GLY A 222 -28.15 5.02 -26.79
C GLY A 222 -26.78 4.57 -26.33
N TYR A 223 -26.71 3.79 -25.25
CA TYR A 223 -25.52 3.07 -24.81
C TYR A 223 -25.82 1.57 -24.77
N SER A 224 -24.99 0.75 -25.40
CA SER A 224 -25.13 -0.72 -25.40
C SER A 224 -23.84 -1.35 -24.90
N TYR A 225 -23.97 -2.26 -23.94
CA TYR A 225 -22.87 -3.05 -23.39
C TYR A 225 -23.16 -4.54 -23.52
N PRO A 226 -22.46 -5.28 -24.40
CA PRO A 226 -22.63 -6.72 -24.52
C PRO A 226 -22.05 -7.44 -23.29
N ILE A 227 -22.77 -8.43 -22.78
CA ILE A 227 -22.30 -9.30 -21.70
C ILE A 227 -21.79 -10.60 -22.33
N THR A 228 -20.48 -10.82 -22.29
CA THR A 228 -19.90 -12.07 -22.77
C THR A 228 -20.13 -13.18 -21.76
N LEU A 229 -20.94 -14.18 -22.14
CA LEU A 229 -21.20 -15.36 -21.32
C LEU A 229 -20.26 -16.51 -21.70
N PRO A 230 -19.84 -17.35 -20.74
CA PRO A 230 -19.07 -18.56 -21.04
C PRO A 230 -19.88 -19.53 -21.92
N ALA A 231 -19.18 -20.30 -22.74
CA ALA A 231 -19.82 -21.26 -23.65
C ALA A 231 -20.60 -22.32 -22.85
N ALA A 232 -21.89 -22.47 -23.15
CA ALA A 232 -22.73 -23.47 -22.50
C ALA A 232 -22.35 -24.88 -23.00
N PRO A 233 -22.33 -25.92 -22.15
CA PRO A 233 -21.91 -27.28 -22.51
C PRO A 233 -22.83 -28.02 -23.51
N GLY A 234 -23.70 -27.33 -24.25
CA GLY A 234 -24.64 -27.95 -25.19
C GLY A 234 -25.29 -27.01 -26.23
N GLY A 235 -24.73 -25.82 -26.50
CA GLY A 235 -25.32 -24.93 -27.52
C GLY A 235 -24.72 -23.53 -27.55
N LYS A 236 -25.23 -22.68 -28.46
CA LYS A 236 -24.87 -21.25 -28.49
C LYS A 236 -25.38 -20.56 -27.23
N ALA A 237 -24.51 -19.85 -26.51
CA ALA A 237 -24.90 -19.04 -25.36
C ALA A 237 -25.90 -17.95 -25.81
N PRO A 238 -26.93 -17.63 -25.01
CA PRO A 238 -27.86 -16.55 -25.34
C PRO A 238 -27.11 -15.21 -25.38
N GLY A 239 -27.37 -14.39 -26.39
CA GLY A 239 -26.82 -13.04 -26.47
C GLY A 239 -27.51 -12.14 -25.46
N VAL A 240 -26.81 -11.74 -24.40
CA VAL A 240 -27.31 -10.79 -23.41
C VAL A 240 -26.57 -9.46 -23.60
N SER A 241 -27.32 -8.37 -23.64
CA SER A 241 -26.76 -7.01 -23.71
C SER A 241 -27.53 -6.09 -22.78
N LEU A 242 -26.82 -5.13 -22.19
CA LEU A 242 -27.41 -4.06 -21.39
C LEU A 242 -27.53 -2.82 -22.28
N GLY A 243 -28.77 -2.41 -22.58
CA GLY A 243 -29.06 -1.19 -23.33
C GLY A 243 -29.56 -0.08 -22.40
N TYR A 244 -29.09 1.14 -22.62
CA TYR A 244 -29.59 2.37 -22.01
C TYR A 244 -30.01 3.31 -23.14
N SER A 245 -31.20 3.92 -23.05
CA SER A 245 -31.69 4.92 -24.00
C SER A 245 -32.23 6.12 -23.24
N SER A 246 -31.72 7.32 -23.52
CA SER A 246 -32.16 8.55 -22.85
C SER A 246 -33.64 8.88 -23.13
N GLY A 247 -34.19 8.47 -24.29
CA GLY A 247 -35.60 8.66 -24.63
C GLY A 247 -36.58 7.85 -23.77
N SER A 248 -36.10 6.85 -23.03
CA SER A 248 -36.92 6.07 -22.08
C SER A 248 -36.95 6.65 -20.66
N VAL A 249 -36.01 7.54 -20.32
CA VAL A 249 -35.94 8.19 -19.00
C VAL A 249 -36.77 9.48 -18.98
N ASP A 250 -36.92 10.16 -20.13
CA ASP A 250 -37.81 11.34 -20.26
C ASP A 250 -39.22 10.99 -20.78
N GLY A 251 -39.56 9.69 -20.84
CA GLY A 251 -40.92 9.19 -21.07
C GLY A 251 -41.70 8.94 -19.77
N LEU A 252 -41.07 9.07 -18.59
CA LEU A 252 -41.70 8.87 -17.28
C LEU A 252 -41.94 10.18 -16.50
N THR A 253 -41.57 11.33 -17.05
CA THR A 253 -41.76 12.66 -16.43
C THR A 253 -42.84 13.52 -17.08
N SER A 254 -43.43 13.10 -18.20
CA SER A 254 -44.47 13.87 -18.90
C SER A 254 -45.66 13.00 -19.34
N ALA A 255 -46.46 12.52 -18.38
CA ALA A 255 -47.93 12.46 -18.44
C ALA A 255 -48.53 11.53 -17.38
N THR A 256 -48.62 11.98 -16.13
CA THR A 256 -49.84 11.75 -15.33
C THR A 256 -49.96 12.86 -14.28
N ASN A 257 -50.62 13.95 -14.67
CA ASN A 257 -51.20 14.87 -13.70
C ASN A 257 -52.36 14.12 -13.00
N ASN A 258 -52.06 13.51 -11.86
CA ASN A 258 -53.09 12.92 -11.01
C ASN A 258 -53.75 14.03 -10.18
N GLN A 259 -54.68 14.75 -10.80
CA GLN A 259 -55.67 15.56 -10.07
C GLN A 259 -57.04 14.87 -10.23
N PRO A 260 -57.61 14.34 -9.14
CA PRO A 260 -58.88 13.61 -9.17
C PRO A 260 -60.04 14.57 -9.42
N LEU A 261 -60.92 14.22 -10.36
CA LEU A 261 -62.22 14.86 -10.52
C LEU A 261 -63.11 14.51 -9.32
N LEU A 262 -63.47 15.54 -8.54
CA LEU A 262 -64.57 15.50 -7.58
C LEU A 262 -65.83 16.05 -8.25
N GLY A 263 -66.75 15.14 -8.60
CA GLY A 263 -68.17 15.30 -8.31
C GLY A 263 -69.08 16.08 -9.27
N ARG A 264 -70.04 15.30 -9.80
CA ARG A 264 -71.43 15.59 -10.24
C ARG A 264 -71.66 16.13 -11.64
#